data_AF-U2X9D8-F1
#
_entry.id   AF-U2X9D8-F1
#
_cell.length_a   1.000
_cell.length_b   1.000
_cell.length_c   1.000
_cell.angle_alpha   90.00
_cell.angle_beta   90.00
_cell.angle_gamma   90.00
#
_symmetry.space_group_name_H-M   'P 1'
#
loop_
_entity.id
_entity.type
_entity.pdbx_description
1 polymer ?
#
loop_
_entity_poly.entity_id
_entity_poly.type
_entity_poly.pdbx_seq_one_letter_code
_entity_poly.pdbx_strand_id
1 'polypeptide(L)' 'MGPLDKEEVVGYIEHRLKQAGAKHPIFTPAALEAIALQSQGWPRIINNLATTCLLYGAQLKKHMIDEDIVRMAAEEMGY' A
#
# COMPACT_ATOMS: atom_id res chain seq x y z
N MET A 1 4.44 17.16 -10.36
CA MET A 1 3.33 16.21 -10.12
C MET A 1 2.85 16.43 -8.70
N GLY A 2 1.55 16.64 -8.51
CA GLY A 2 0.93 16.81 -7.20
C GLY A 2 0.63 15.45 -6.55
N PRO A 3 0.08 15.45 -5.32
CA PRO A 3 -0.46 14.25 -4.71
C PRO A 3 -1.63 13.70 -5.54
N LEU A 4 -1.77 12.37 -5.50
CA LEU A 4 -2.90 11.64 -6.06
C LEU A 4 -4.09 11.69 -5.10
N ASP A 5 -5.30 11.80 -5.63
CA ASP A 5 -6.51 11.63 -4.84
C ASP A 5 -6.70 10.16 -4.42
N LYS A 6 -7.55 9.89 -3.42
CA LYS A 6 -7.72 8.54 -2.86
C LYS A 6 -8.03 7.46 -3.91
N GLU A 7 -8.90 7.76 -4.85
CA GLU A 7 -9.26 6.86 -5.95
C GLU A 7 -8.08 6.61 -6.89
N GLU A 8 -7.28 7.65 -7.16
CA GLU A 8 -6.08 7.55 -7.96
C GLU A 8 -4.98 6.74 -7.25
N VAL A 9 -4.87 6.82 -5.92
CA VAL A 9 -3.95 5.99 -5.13
C VAL A 9 -4.27 4.51 -5.30
N VAL A 10 -5.55 4.13 -5.20
CA VAL A 10 -6.00 2.75 -5.39
C VAL A 10 -5.60 2.26 -6.78
N GLY A 11 -5.99 2.99 -7.82
CA GLY A 11 -5.68 2.63 -9.20
C GLY A 11 -4.18 2.59 -9.49
N TYR A 12 -3.41 3.49 -8.87
CA TYR A 12 -1.95 3.52 -8.97
C TYR A 12 -1.30 2.27 -8.36
N ILE A 13 -1.73 1.87 -7.15
CA ILE A 13 -1.21 0.66 -6.49
C ILE A 13 -1.58 -0.59 -7.29
N GLU A 14 -2.84 -0.72 -7.71
CA GLU A 14 -3.30 -1.87 -8.51
C GLU A 14 -2.55 -1.97 -9.84
N HIS A 15 -2.36 -0.85 -10.53
CA HIS A 15 -1.59 -0.79 -11.77
C HIS A 15 -0.16 -1.28 -11.56
N ARG A 16 0.51 -0.80 -10.50
CA ARG A 16 1.87 -1.20 -10.13
C ARG A 16 1.97 -2.68 -9.80
N LEU A 17 1.03 -3.23 -9.05
CA LEU A 17 1.00 -4.65 -8.72
C LEU A 17 0.76 -5.52 -9.96
N LYS A 18 -0.12 -5.08 -10.86
CA LYS A 18 -0.37 -5.76 -12.14
C LYS A 18 0.87 -5.76 -13.02
N GLN A 19 1.61 -4.65 -13.09
CA GLN A 19 2.91 -4.59 -13.79
C GLN A 19 3.94 -5.54 -13.17
N ALA A 20 3.92 -5.73 -11.84
CA ALA A 20 4.76 -6.70 -11.14
C ALA A 20 4.28 -8.16 -11.30
N GLY A 21 3.18 -8.41 -12.02
CA GLY A 21 2.65 -9.75 -12.30
C GLY A 21 1.63 -10.28 -11.30
N ALA A 22 1.10 -9.43 -10.40
CA ALA A 22 0.02 -9.83 -9.50
C ALA A 22 -1.23 -10.22 -10.30
N LYS A 23 -1.78 -11.41 -10.00
CA LYS A 23 -2.98 -11.96 -10.66
C LYS A 23 -4.24 -11.87 -9.81
N HIS A 24 -4.09 -11.49 -8.56
CA HIS A 24 -5.15 -11.34 -7.58
C HIS A 24 -4.88 -10.09 -6.73
N PRO A 25 -5.91 -9.56 -6.03
CA PRO A 25 -5.71 -8.50 -5.05
C PRO A 25 -4.70 -8.93 -3.98
N ILE A 26 -3.74 -8.07 -3.68
CA ILE A 26 -2.76 -8.28 -2.61
C ILE A 26 -3.14 -7.44 -1.37
N PHE A 27 -3.77 -6.29 -1.58
CA PHE A 27 -4.26 -5.42 -0.50
C PHE A 27 -5.77 -5.53 -0.38
N THR A 28 -6.27 -5.51 0.85
CA THR A 28 -7.70 -5.31 1.13
C THR A 28 -8.11 -3.87 0.80
N PRO A 29 -9.41 -3.61 0.59
CA PRO A 29 -9.92 -2.23 0.44
C PRO A 29 -9.53 -1.33 1.61
N ALA A 30 -9.62 -1.82 2.85
CA ALA A 30 -9.26 -1.06 4.04
C ALA A 30 -7.75 -0.73 4.08
N ALA A 31 -6.88 -1.65 3.66
CA ALA A 31 -5.46 -1.38 3.53
C ALA A 31 -5.15 -0.30 2.49
N LEU A 32 -5.84 -0.32 1.34
CA LEU A 32 -5.67 0.71 0.31
C LEU A 32 -6.11 2.09 0.80
N GLU A 33 -7.22 2.18 1.53
CA GLU A 33 -7.68 3.43 2.16
C GLU A 33 -6.67 3.94 3.19
N ALA A 34 -6.12 3.05 4.02
CA ALA A 34 -5.08 3.39 4.98
C ALA A 34 -3.81 3.91 4.30
N ILE A 35 -3.38 3.28 3.20
CA ILE A 35 -2.22 3.75 2.41
C ILE A 35 -2.51 5.15 1.82
N ALA A 36 -3.70 5.38 1.27
CA ALA A 36 -4.07 6.68 0.72
C ALA A 36 -4.04 7.78 1.78
N LEU A 37 -4.53 7.49 2.99
CA LEU A 37 -4.51 8.42 4.11
C LEU A 37 -3.07 8.73 4.57
N GLN A 38 -2.27 7.69 4.84
CA GLN A 38 -0.92 7.86 5.40
C GLN A 38 0.06 8.47 4.40
N SER A 39 -0.10 8.16 3.11
CA SER A 39 0.77 8.71 2.07
C SER A 39 0.43 10.13 1.65
N GLN A 40 -0.76 10.64 2.03
CA GLN A 40 -1.34 11.88 1.52
C GLN A 40 -1.31 11.98 -0.02
N GLY A 41 -1.38 10.83 -0.70
CA GLY A 41 -1.36 10.77 -2.16
C GLY A 41 0.02 10.90 -2.81
N TRP A 42 1.11 11.06 -2.07
CA TRP A 42 2.43 11.23 -2.66
C TRP A 42 2.98 9.91 -3.23
N PRO A 43 3.23 9.77 -4.55
CA PRO A 43 3.66 8.51 -5.16
C PRO A 43 4.90 7.88 -4.53
N ARG A 44 5.84 8.70 -4.06
CA ARG A 44 7.04 8.23 -3.35
C ARG A 44 6.69 7.59 -2.01
N ILE A 45 5.79 8.20 -1.24
CA ILE A 45 5.36 7.66 0.06
C ILE A 45 4.50 6.42 -0.15
N ILE A 46 3.57 6.44 -1.11
CA ILE A 46 2.77 5.27 -1.50
C ILE A 46 3.68 4.07 -1.81
N ASN A 47 4.70 4.28 -2.66
CA ASN A 47 5.61 3.20 -3.04
C ASN A 47 6.37 2.63 -1.86
N ASN A 48 6.91 3.49 -0.99
CA ASN A 48 7.68 3.04 0.15
C ASN A 48 6.78 2.29 1.15
N LEU A 49 5.63 2.87 1.50
CA LEU A 49 4.67 2.26 2.42
C LEU A 49 4.16 0.91 1.89
N ALA A 50 3.77 0.85 0.61
CA ALA A 50 3.32 -0.40 -0.01
C ALA A 50 4.43 -1.46 -0.03
N THR A 51 5.68 -1.08 -0.30
CA THR A 51 6.81 -2.02 -0.29
C THR A 51 7.04 -2.58 1.12
N THR A 52 7.05 -1.72 2.14
CA THR A 52 7.17 -2.14 3.55
C THR A 52 6.03 -3.07 3.95
N CYS A 53 4.80 -2.76 3.54
CA CYS A 53 3.64 -3.63 3.76
C CYS A 53 3.83 -5.02 3.15
N LEU A 54 4.33 -5.11 1.91
CA LEU A 54 4.58 -6.38 1.25
C LEU A 54 5.67 -7.20 1.98
N LEU A 55 6.71 -6.54 2.49
CA LEU A 55 7.75 -7.18 3.29
C LEU A 55 7.18 -7.75 4.60
N TYR A 56 6.38 -6.97 5.31
CA TYR A 56 5.70 -7.45 6.53
C TYR A 56 4.73 -8.59 6.25
N GLY A 57 3.90 -8.48 5.21
CA GLY A 57 3.00 -9.56 4.80
C GLY A 57 3.74 -10.85 4.49
N ALA A 58 4.89 -10.77 3.80
CA ALA A 58 5.74 -11.91 3.54
C ALA A 58 6.33 -12.50 4.83
N GLN A 59 6.82 -11.67 5.74
CA GLN A 59 7.38 -12.10 7.03
C GLN A 59 6.34 -12.78 7.92
N LEU A 60 5.12 -12.26 7.93
CA LEU A 60 3.98 -12.79 8.69
C LEU A 60 3.25 -13.93 7.97
N LYS A 61 3.70 -14.30 6.77
CA LYS A 61 3.04 -15.30 5.89
C LYS A 61 1.56 -15.00 5.65
N LYS A 62 1.17 -13.72 5.59
CA LYS A 62 -0.18 -13.33 5.22
C LYS A 62 -0.32 -13.36 3.69
N HIS A 63 -1.42 -13.95 3.21
CA HIS A 63 -1.76 -13.96 1.79
C HIS A 63 -2.33 -12.63 1.29
N MET A 64 -2.80 -11.78 2.22
CA MET A 64 -3.42 -10.49 1.92
C MET A 64 -2.98 -9.45 2.96
N ILE A 65 -2.72 -8.23 2.51
CA ILE A 65 -2.35 -7.10 3.34
C ILE A 65 -3.63 -6.40 3.83
N ASP A 66 -3.79 -6.35 5.14
CA ASP A 66 -4.84 -5.63 5.86
C ASP A 66 -4.33 -4.30 6.43
N GLU A 67 -5.25 -3.50 6.94
CA GLU A 67 -4.97 -2.20 7.55
C GLU A 67 -4.00 -2.28 8.73
N ASP A 68 -3.97 -3.40 9.46
CA ASP A 68 -3.04 -3.62 10.56
C ASP A 68 -1.59 -3.66 10.07
N ILE A 69 -1.32 -4.33 8.94
CA ILE A 69 0.01 -4.30 8.32
C ILE A 69 0.37 -2.90 7.86
N VAL A 70 -0.58 -2.15 7.31
CA VAL A 70 -0.34 -0.76 6.89
C VAL A 70 0.02 0.12 8.08
N ARG A 71 -0.65 -0.05 9.22
CA ARG A 71 -0.33 0.68 10.45
C ARG A 71 1.08 0.35 10.95
N MET A 72 1.43 -0.94 11.03
CA MET A 72 2.77 -1.35 11.43
C MET A 72 3.86 -0.76 10.51
N ALA A 73 3.61 -0.78 9.20
CA ALA A 73 4.52 -0.21 8.21
C ALA A 73 4.64 1.32 8.33
N ALA A 74 3.54 2.02 8.63
CA ALA A 74 3.55 3.47 8.82
C ALA A 74 4.33 3.86 10.09
N GLU A 75 4.14 3.12 11.19
CA GLU A 75 4.86 3.34 12.46
C GLU A 75 6.38 3.16 12.29
N GLU A 76 6.83 2.15 11.55
CA GLU A 76 8.26 1.93 11.27
C GLU A 76 8.89 3.10 10.49
N MET A 77 8.12 3.68 9.57
CA MET A 77 8.57 4.77 8.71
C MET A 77 8.48 6.16 9.37
N GLY A 78 7.86 6.27 10.56
CA GLY A 78 7.70 7.52 11.30
C GLY A 78 6.64 8.47 10.73
N TYR A 79 5.58 7.94 10.10
CA TYR A 79 4.43 8.71 9.60
C TYR A 79 3.29 8.80 10.62
#